data_AF-A0A954UNN9-F1
#
_entry.id   AF-A0A954UNN9-F1
#
_cell.length_a   1.000
_cell.length_b   1.000
_cell.length_c   1.000
_cell.angle_alpha   90.00
_cell.angle_beta   90.00
_cell.angle_gamma   90.00
#
_symmetry.space_group_name_H-M   'P 1'
#
loop_
_entity.id
_entity.type
_entity.pdbx_description
1 polymer ?
#
loop_
_entity_poly.entity_id
_entity_poly.type
_entity_poly.pdbx_seq_one_letter_code
_entity_poly.pdbx_strand_id
1 'polypeptide(L)'
;LTTYFTNEDTPIVINYAPDVITAVTTDPPAGATNGAIQVLTAGGAPGTLGVDAVQIRYTPAPNFFSGPNGYFVLNTTGGVKNDDVNVLAVNDAPAFSGTGGLTVNENTAGAATSVTTTSVQVNDVDLVGLYNGATLSVSNGKLTLLAPPGGTSGNGTASISIPGGLTQTQLNTALAGGIKYEPTQDYNGPDSIVLTATDDFGLVGN
;
A
#
# COMPACT_ATOMS: atom_id res chain seq x y z
N LEU A 1 6.90 32.59 3.12
CA LEU A 1 6.34 31.24 3.35
C LEU A 1 5.51 30.88 2.12
N THR A 2 5.99 29.95 1.31
CA THR A 2 5.23 29.38 0.18
C THR A 2 4.81 27.97 0.57
N THR A 3 3.56 27.59 0.28
CA THR A 3 3.05 26.24 0.54
C THR A 3 2.85 25.50 -0.77
N TYR A 4 3.41 24.30 -0.86
CA TYR A 4 3.26 23.39 -1.99
C TYR A 4 2.33 22.24 -1.62
N PHE A 5 1.69 21.64 -2.62
CA PHE A 5 0.75 20.53 -2.44
C PHE A 5 1.15 19.37 -3.34
N THR A 6 1.08 18.16 -2.81
CA THR A 6 1.18 16.92 -3.57
C THR A 6 0.30 15.85 -2.92
N ASN A 7 0.11 14.73 -3.59
CA ASN A 7 -0.36 13.50 -2.94
C ASN A 7 0.84 12.59 -2.64
N GLU A 8 0.67 11.70 -1.68
CA GLU A 8 1.59 10.63 -1.26
C GLU A 8 2.20 9.80 -2.41
N ASP A 9 1.48 9.63 -3.51
CA ASP A 9 1.89 8.84 -4.67
C ASP A 9 2.72 9.63 -5.69
N THR A 10 2.74 10.97 -5.56
CA THR A 10 3.36 11.85 -6.55
C THR A 10 4.49 12.64 -5.92
N PRO A 11 5.74 12.46 -6.41
CA PRO A 11 6.82 13.38 -6.08
C PRO A 11 6.56 14.77 -6.67
N ILE A 12 6.82 15.81 -5.88
CA ILE A 12 6.78 17.20 -6.36
C ILE A 12 8.19 17.73 -6.63
N VAL A 13 8.31 18.49 -7.71
CA VAL A 13 9.51 19.19 -8.13
C VAL A 13 9.30 20.68 -7.97
N ILE A 14 10.15 21.32 -7.18
CA ILE A 14 10.11 22.74 -6.89
C ILE A 14 11.38 23.37 -7.47
N ASN A 15 11.19 24.18 -8.50
CA ASN A 15 12.27 24.90 -9.17
C ASN A 15 12.46 26.26 -8.50
N TYR A 16 13.71 26.59 -8.21
CA TYR A 16 14.10 27.91 -7.72
C TYR A 16 14.83 28.66 -8.82
N ALA A 17 14.57 29.96 -8.94
CA ALA A 17 15.32 30.79 -9.86
C ALA A 17 16.81 30.77 -9.47
N PRO A 18 17.75 30.79 -10.43
CA PRO A 18 19.19 30.77 -10.16
C PRO A 18 19.63 31.87 -9.18
N ASP A 19 18.97 33.04 -9.22
CA ASP A 19 19.30 34.21 -8.39
C ASP A 19 18.89 34.04 -6.92
N VAL A 20 18.06 33.04 -6.59
CA VAL A 20 17.73 32.64 -5.21
C VAL A 20 18.88 31.84 -4.59
N ILE A 21 19.82 31.36 -5.41
CA ILE A 21 20.84 30.37 -5.04
C ILE A 21 22.22 30.92 -5.37
N THR A 22 22.78 31.74 -4.48
CA THR A 22 24.15 32.25 -4.58
C THR A 22 24.79 32.25 -3.20
N ALA A 23 25.84 31.43 -3.07
CA ALA A 23 26.88 31.36 -2.04
C ALA A 23 26.46 31.50 -0.55
N VAL A 24 26.62 30.41 0.21
CA VAL A 24 26.90 30.50 1.65
C VAL A 24 28.28 31.13 1.84
N THR A 25 28.27 32.45 2.03
CA THR A 25 29.35 33.33 2.54
C THR A 25 30.76 33.13 1.96
N THR A 26 31.69 33.98 2.36
CA THR A 26 33.07 34.01 1.81
C THR A 26 33.97 32.88 2.33
N ASP A 27 33.44 31.89 3.06
CA ASP A 27 34.20 30.76 3.60
C ASP A 27 33.31 29.49 3.73
N PRO A 28 33.18 28.68 2.68
CA PRO A 28 32.40 27.45 2.73
C PRO A 28 33.12 26.36 3.55
N PRO A 29 32.40 25.54 4.34
CA PRO A 29 32.96 24.35 4.97
C PRO A 29 33.62 23.45 3.91
N ALA A 30 34.75 22.82 4.27
CA ALA A 30 35.50 21.96 3.36
C ALA A 30 34.60 20.88 2.75
N GLY A 31 34.35 20.99 1.44
CA GLY A 31 33.51 20.07 0.66
C GLY A 31 32.22 20.66 0.06
N ALA A 32 31.86 21.92 0.37
CA ALA A 32 30.70 22.56 -0.24
C ALA A 32 31.02 23.22 -1.60
N THR A 33 30.20 22.97 -2.62
CA THR A 33 30.27 23.62 -3.93
C THR A 33 29.49 24.95 -3.92
N ASN A 34 30.06 25.99 -4.52
CA ASN A 34 29.45 27.31 -4.60
C ASN A 34 28.24 27.28 -5.58
N GLY A 35 27.06 27.75 -5.16
CA GLY A 35 25.86 27.85 -6.02
C GLY A 35 24.87 26.68 -5.96
N ALA A 36 24.90 25.84 -4.92
CA ALA A 36 23.89 24.80 -4.69
C ALA A 36 22.87 25.21 -3.61
N ILE A 37 21.62 24.73 -3.73
CA ILE A 37 20.63 24.84 -2.66
C ILE A 37 21.16 24.09 -1.42
N GLN A 38 21.28 24.77 -0.29
CA GLN A 38 21.55 24.14 0.99
C GLN A 38 20.26 24.03 1.80
N VAL A 39 19.85 22.79 2.10
CA VAL A 39 18.79 22.52 3.08
C VAL A 39 19.40 22.65 4.47
N LEU A 40 18.93 23.62 5.24
CA LEU A 40 19.34 23.80 6.64
C LEU A 40 18.65 22.79 7.54
N THR A 41 17.35 22.58 7.30
CA THR A 41 16.52 21.67 8.08
C THR A 41 15.31 21.28 7.25
N ALA A 42 14.86 20.05 7.43
CA ALA A 42 13.57 19.58 6.94
C ALA A 42 12.93 18.70 8.01
N GLY A 43 11.60 18.68 8.04
CA GLY A 43 10.83 17.87 8.99
C GLY A 43 9.34 17.93 8.71
N GLY A 44 8.55 17.21 9.52
CA GLY A 44 7.09 17.12 9.33
C GLY A 44 6.68 15.86 8.57
N ALA A 45 5.88 16.01 7.50
CA ALA A 45 5.30 14.91 6.72
C ALA A 45 6.35 13.87 6.29
N PRO A 46 6.05 12.57 6.42
CA PRO A 46 6.98 11.50 6.07
C PRO A 46 7.28 11.53 4.58
N GLY A 47 8.57 11.55 4.23
CA GLY A 47 9.05 11.64 2.86
C GLY A 47 10.56 11.86 2.80
N THR A 48 11.08 11.95 1.58
CA THR A 48 12.51 12.18 1.30
C THR A 48 12.69 13.44 0.45
N LEU A 49 13.81 14.13 0.69
CA LEU A 49 14.21 15.31 -0.07
C LEU A 49 15.44 15.00 -0.90
N GLY A 50 15.33 15.21 -2.21
CA GLY A 50 16.45 15.31 -3.13
C GLY A 50 16.76 16.77 -3.40
N VAL A 51 18.04 17.14 -3.31
CA VAL A 51 18.52 18.48 -3.66
C VAL A 51 19.41 18.39 -4.89
N ASP A 52 19.16 19.29 -5.83
CA ASP A 52 20.03 19.56 -6.96
C ASP A 52 20.33 21.08 -7.01
N ALA A 53 21.23 21.52 -7.89
CA ALA A 53 21.76 22.88 -7.94
C ALA A 53 20.67 23.96 -7.98
N VAL A 54 19.52 23.70 -8.62
CA VAL A 54 18.40 24.67 -8.77
C VAL A 54 17.03 24.10 -8.40
N GLN A 55 16.98 22.89 -7.86
CA GLN A 55 15.73 22.16 -7.68
C GLN A 55 15.69 21.42 -6.34
N ILE A 56 14.52 21.48 -5.69
CA ILE A 56 14.15 20.54 -4.64
C ILE A 56 13.18 19.52 -5.22
N ARG A 57 13.45 18.23 -5.02
CA ARG A 57 12.50 17.15 -5.22
C ARG A 57 12.04 16.66 -3.86
N TYR A 58 10.75 16.76 -3.58
CA TYR A 58 10.15 16.11 -2.42
C TYR A 58 9.40 14.87 -2.91
N THR A 59 9.79 13.71 -2.40
CA THR A 59 9.11 12.44 -2.62
C THR A 59 8.42 12.06 -1.32
N PRO A 60 7.08 12.13 -1.23
CA PRO A 60 6.37 11.67 -0.05
C PRO A 60 6.70 10.21 0.28
N ALA A 61 6.53 9.82 1.54
CA ALA A 61 6.60 8.42 1.91
C ALA A 61 5.41 7.69 1.27
N PRO A 62 5.62 6.50 0.69
CA PRO A 62 4.52 5.70 0.20
C PRO A 62 3.56 5.39 1.35
N ASN A 63 2.28 5.24 1.02
CA ASN A 63 1.23 4.84 1.96
C ASN A 63 1.01 5.86 3.10
N PHE A 64 1.20 7.15 2.81
CA PHE A 64 0.92 8.20 3.80
C PHE A 64 -0.58 8.43 3.94
N PHE A 65 -1.13 8.00 5.07
CA PHE A 65 -2.54 8.19 5.40
C PHE A 65 -2.84 9.48 6.18
N SER A 66 -2.03 9.80 7.20
CA SER A 66 -2.24 10.99 8.04
C SER A 66 -0.98 11.39 8.80
N GLY A 67 -0.87 12.69 9.13
CA GLY A 67 0.26 13.22 9.88
C GLY A 67 0.43 14.73 9.73
N PRO A 68 1.49 15.30 10.31
CA PRO A 68 1.78 16.73 10.19
C PRO A 68 2.20 17.08 8.75
N ASN A 69 1.96 18.32 8.32
CA ASN A 69 2.52 18.85 7.08
C ASN A 69 4.05 18.85 7.12
N GLY A 70 4.68 18.68 5.96
CA GLY A 70 6.12 18.81 5.76
C GLY A 70 6.54 20.27 5.70
N TYR A 71 7.80 20.54 6.01
CA TYR A 71 8.42 21.84 5.79
C TYR A 71 9.89 21.66 5.42
N PHE A 72 10.43 22.65 4.72
CA PHE A 72 11.85 22.75 4.46
C PHE A 72 12.36 24.19 4.63
N VAL A 73 13.55 24.30 5.20
CA VAL A 73 14.25 25.55 5.46
C VAL A 73 15.47 25.61 4.57
N LEU A 74 15.54 26.62 3.72
CA LEU A 74 16.59 26.80 2.71
C LEU A 74 17.47 28.00 3.05
N ASN A 75 18.77 27.88 2.80
CA ASN A 75 19.66 29.04 2.69
C ASN A 75 19.55 29.58 1.27
N THR A 76 19.21 30.86 1.14
CA THR A 76 19.12 31.55 -0.15
C THR A 76 19.95 32.82 -0.10
N THR A 77 20.27 33.39 -1.26
CA THR A 77 20.96 34.69 -1.37
C THR A 77 20.17 35.82 -0.73
N GLY A 78 18.84 35.69 -0.71
CA GLY A 78 17.92 36.63 -0.08
C GLY A 78 17.70 36.39 1.42
N GLY A 79 18.42 35.43 2.02
CA GLY A 79 18.28 35.03 3.43
C GLY A 79 17.66 33.65 3.61
N VAL A 80 17.16 33.36 4.82
CA VAL A 80 16.52 32.08 5.12
C VAL A 80 15.10 32.06 4.54
N LYS A 81 14.78 31.02 3.77
CA LYS A 81 13.43 30.79 3.24
C LYS A 81 12.81 29.57 3.90
N ASN A 82 11.64 29.75 4.50
CA ASN A 82 10.78 28.66 4.95
C ASN A 82 9.66 28.45 3.95
N ASP A 83 9.47 27.20 3.58
CA ASP A 83 8.39 26.74 2.71
C ASP A 83 7.80 25.44 3.28
N ASP A 84 6.50 25.26 3.06
CA ASP A 84 5.73 24.12 3.54
C ASP A 84 5.38 23.18 2.39
N VAL A 85 5.22 21.89 2.70
CA VAL A 85 4.69 20.87 1.79
C VAL A 85 3.54 20.15 2.48
N ASN A 86 2.36 20.30 1.91
CA ASN A 86 1.19 19.54 2.32
C ASN A 86 1.10 18.29 1.45
N VAL A 87 1.11 17.14 2.11
CA VAL A 87 0.86 15.84 1.49
C VAL A 87 -0.59 15.51 1.76
N LEU A 88 -1.38 15.39 0.70
CA LEU A 88 -2.71 14.83 0.76
C LEU A 88 -2.57 13.31 0.81
N ALA A 89 -3.45 12.63 1.54
CA ALA A 89 -3.58 11.19 1.47
C ALA A 89 -4.51 10.80 0.32
N VAL A 90 -4.19 9.70 -0.34
CA VAL A 90 -4.98 9.01 -1.35
C VAL A 90 -5.19 7.61 -0.82
N ASN A 91 -6.39 7.10 -1.07
CA ASN A 91 -6.77 5.78 -0.64
C ASN A 91 -6.11 4.69 -1.49
N ASP A 92 -5.32 3.85 -0.86
CA ASP A 92 -4.70 2.63 -1.35
C ASP A 92 -5.68 1.45 -1.30
N ALA A 93 -5.56 0.53 -2.25
CA ALA A 93 -6.41 -0.66 -2.25
C ALA A 93 -5.93 -1.68 -1.20
N PRO A 94 -6.83 -2.54 -0.69
CA PRO A 94 -6.43 -3.69 0.10
C PRO A 94 -5.37 -4.55 -0.62
N ALA A 95 -4.24 -4.79 0.03
CA ALA A 95 -3.17 -5.63 -0.47
C ALA A 95 -3.21 -7.02 0.18
N PHE A 96 -2.90 -8.06 -0.61
CA PHE A 96 -2.91 -9.44 -0.14
C PHE A 96 -1.49 -10.01 -0.09
N SER A 97 -1.26 -10.87 0.90
CA SER A 97 -0.04 -11.66 1.00
C SER A 97 -0.38 -13.12 1.29
N GLY A 98 0.49 -14.03 0.87
CA GLY A 98 0.31 -15.46 1.05
C GLY A 98 1.39 -16.26 0.33
N THR A 99 1.58 -17.52 0.71
CA THR A 99 2.53 -18.42 0.05
C THR A 99 1.86 -19.13 -1.12
N GLY A 100 2.44 -18.98 -2.31
CA GLY A 100 1.89 -19.48 -3.58
C GLY A 100 1.98 -21.00 -3.79
N GLY A 101 1.26 -21.45 -4.83
CA GLY A 101 1.33 -22.78 -5.45
C GLY A 101 0.92 -23.95 -4.55
N LEU A 102 -0.37 -24.28 -4.52
CA LEU A 102 -0.85 -25.51 -3.91
C LEU A 102 -1.05 -26.57 -5.01
N THR A 103 -0.64 -27.81 -4.75
CA THR A 103 -0.86 -28.94 -5.66
C THR A 103 -1.74 -29.98 -4.99
N VAL A 104 -2.71 -30.50 -5.73
CA VAL A 104 -3.60 -31.58 -5.33
C VAL A 104 -3.59 -32.63 -6.45
N ASN A 105 -3.71 -33.91 -6.11
CA ASN A 105 -3.82 -35.00 -7.08
C ASN A 105 -5.08 -35.80 -6.77
N GLU A 106 -6.13 -35.50 -7.50
CA GLU A 106 -7.47 -36.04 -7.39
C GLU A 106 -7.63 -37.41 -8.07
N ASN A 107 -6.74 -37.77 -9.00
CA ASN A 107 -6.86 -38.97 -9.83
C ASN A 107 -6.08 -40.18 -9.29
N THR A 108 -5.48 -40.06 -8.10
CA THR A 108 -4.73 -41.16 -7.46
C THR A 108 -5.51 -41.70 -6.27
N ALA A 109 -5.84 -43.00 -6.29
CA ALA A 109 -6.55 -43.63 -5.19
C ALA A 109 -5.80 -43.45 -3.85
N GLY A 110 -6.43 -42.82 -2.86
CA GLY A 110 -5.85 -42.52 -1.56
C GLY A 110 -5.04 -41.21 -1.48
N ALA A 111 -4.90 -40.47 -2.57
CA ALA A 111 -4.34 -39.12 -2.54
C ALA A 111 -5.34 -38.11 -1.97
N ALA A 112 -4.82 -36.99 -1.47
CA ALA A 112 -5.65 -35.88 -1.03
C ALA A 112 -6.41 -35.32 -2.22
N THR A 113 -7.74 -35.29 -2.13
CA THR A 113 -8.64 -34.69 -3.14
C THR A 113 -8.87 -33.20 -2.90
N SER A 114 -8.16 -32.62 -1.95
CA SER A 114 -8.25 -31.20 -1.61
C SER A 114 -6.96 -30.70 -0.98
N VAL A 115 -6.78 -29.39 -0.97
CA VAL A 115 -5.64 -28.72 -0.36
C VAL A 115 -6.11 -27.49 0.40
N THR A 116 -5.44 -27.15 1.50
CA THR A 116 -5.81 -26.02 2.36
C THR A 116 -4.63 -25.06 2.50
N THR A 117 -4.88 -23.76 2.38
CA THR A 117 -3.93 -22.72 2.78
C THR A 117 -4.44 -21.93 3.97
N THR A 118 -3.54 -21.53 4.85
CA THR A 118 -3.79 -20.70 6.05
C THR A 118 -2.91 -19.44 6.07
N SER A 119 -2.09 -19.21 5.04
CA SER A 119 -1.12 -18.13 5.01
C SER A 119 -1.64 -16.84 4.36
N VAL A 120 -2.88 -16.85 3.86
CA VAL A 120 -3.48 -15.68 3.21
C VAL A 120 -3.80 -14.62 4.26
N GLN A 121 -3.34 -13.40 4.02
CA GLN A 121 -3.61 -12.22 4.83
C GLN A 121 -3.97 -11.04 3.93
N VAL A 122 -4.81 -10.15 4.44
CA VAL A 122 -5.12 -8.85 3.87
C VAL A 122 -4.53 -7.74 4.73
N ASN A 123 -4.05 -6.68 4.08
CA ASN A 123 -3.66 -5.44 4.71
C ASN A 123 -4.04 -4.26 3.85
N ASP A 124 -4.67 -3.28 4.49
CA ASP A 124 -4.96 -2.00 3.91
C ASP A 124 -4.40 -0.95 4.87
N VAL A 125 -3.60 -0.03 4.34
CA VAL A 125 -2.86 0.96 5.12
C VAL A 125 -3.71 2.18 5.48
N ASP A 126 -4.80 2.39 4.74
CA ASP A 126 -5.72 3.52 4.90
C ASP A 126 -7.02 3.12 5.60
N LEU A 127 -7.23 1.82 5.81
CA LEU A 127 -8.39 1.30 6.53
C LEU A 127 -8.47 1.84 7.96
N VAL A 128 -9.44 2.72 8.21
CA VAL A 128 -9.78 3.23 9.55
C VAL A 128 -11.03 2.55 10.11
N GLY A 129 -11.96 2.22 9.23
CA GLY A 129 -13.24 1.61 9.54
C GLY A 129 -13.22 0.09 9.41
N LEU A 130 -14.18 -0.41 8.62
CA LEU A 130 -14.43 -1.83 8.41
C LEU A 130 -14.48 -2.09 6.92
N TYR A 131 -13.98 -3.26 6.49
CA TYR A 131 -14.12 -3.67 5.10
C TYR A 131 -15.61 -3.69 4.70
N ASN A 132 -15.89 -3.24 3.48
CA ASN A 132 -17.22 -3.28 2.86
C ASN A 132 -17.56 -4.63 2.22
N GLY A 133 -16.69 -5.63 2.37
CA GLY A 133 -16.94 -7.02 1.98
C GLY A 133 -15.70 -7.66 1.36
N ALA A 134 -15.74 -8.98 1.21
CA ALA A 134 -14.72 -9.73 0.50
C ALA A 134 -15.33 -10.89 -0.28
N THR A 135 -14.63 -11.36 -1.32
CA THR A 135 -15.04 -12.52 -2.13
C THR A 135 -13.87 -13.44 -2.37
N LEU A 136 -14.07 -14.74 -2.18
CA LEU A 136 -13.14 -15.78 -2.60
C LEU A 136 -13.73 -16.51 -3.80
N SER A 137 -12.96 -16.73 -4.87
CA SER A 137 -13.45 -17.46 -6.04
C SER A 137 -12.39 -18.34 -6.71
N VAL A 138 -12.85 -19.35 -7.43
CA VAL A 138 -12.06 -20.27 -8.28
C VAL A 138 -12.82 -20.56 -9.56
N SER A 139 -12.13 -20.98 -10.62
CA SER A 139 -12.79 -21.32 -11.89
C SER A 139 -13.16 -22.79 -12.03
N ASN A 140 -12.39 -23.69 -11.41
CA ASN A 140 -12.47 -25.14 -11.65
C ASN A 140 -12.55 -25.96 -10.36
N GLY A 141 -13.33 -25.50 -9.39
CA GLY A 141 -13.57 -26.27 -8.18
C GLY A 141 -14.50 -25.58 -7.20
N LYS A 142 -14.34 -25.94 -5.93
CA LYS A 142 -15.09 -25.37 -4.82
C LYS A 142 -14.13 -24.91 -3.74
N LEU A 143 -14.48 -23.82 -3.09
CA LEU A 143 -13.81 -23.32 -1.91
C LEU A 143 -14.65 -23.59 -0.67
N THR A 144 -13.99 -23.97 0.41
CA THR A 144 -14.57 -24.00 1.75
C THR A 144 -13.70 -23.15 2.68
N LEU A 145 -14.27 -22.06 3.18
CA LEU A 145 -13.69 -21.28 4.27
C LEU A 145 -14.00 -22.03 5.58
N LEU A 146 -12.96 -22.45 6.29
CA LEU A 146 -13.08 -23.33 7.47
C LEU A 146 -13.53 -22.57 8.72
N ALA A 147 -13.26 -21.27 8.80
CA ALA A 147 -13.70 -20.39 9.88
C ALA A 147 -14.48 -19.18 9.32
N PRO A 148 -15.65 -19.40 8.68
CA PRO A 148 -16.38 -18.32 8.02
C PRO A 148 -16.97 -17.35 9.05
N PRO A 149 -16.81 -16.02 8.87
CA PRO A 149 -17.54 -15.03 9.66
C PRO A 149 -19.06 -15.20 9.50
N GLY A 150 -19.82 -14.76 10.49
CA GLY A 150 -21.28 -14.75 10.42
C GLY A 150 -21.77 -13.94 9.21
N GLY A 151 -22.74 -14.47 8.45
CA GLY A 151 -23.24 -13.84 7.23
C GLY A 151 -22.51 -14.23 5.95
N THR A 152 -21.44 -15.04 6.04
CA THR A 152 -20.79 -15.63 4.85
C THR A 152 -21.80 -16.48 4.06
N SER A 153 -21.82 -16.31 2.74
CA SER A 153 -22.68 -17.07 1.82
C SER A 153 -21.86 -17.71 0.70
N GLY A 154 -22.39 -18.75 0.06
CA GLY A 154 -21.69 -19.47 -1.01
C GLY A 154 -20.53 -20.35 -0.54
N ASN A 155 -20.37 -20.59 0.77
CA ASN A 155 -19.35 -21.50 1.30
C ASN A 155 -19.58 -22.93 0.77
N GLY A 156 -18.51 -23.58 0.28
CA GLY A 156 -18.61 -24.88 -0.41
C GLY A 156 -18.95 -24.77 -1.90
N THR A 157 -18.85 -23.58 -2.51
CA THR A 157 -19.08 -23.35 -3.95
C THR A 157 -17.85 -22.73 -4.61
N ALA A 158 -17.92 -22.46 -5.92
CA ALA A 158 -16.84 -21.78 -6.65
C ALA A 158 -16.66 -20.30 -6.26
N SER A 159 -17.63 -19.70 -5.54
CA SER A 159 -17.59 -18.30 -5.11
C SER A 159 -18.19 -18.14 -3.72
N ILE A 160 -17.38 -17.66 -2.76
CA ILE A 160 -17.79 -17.35 -1.39
C ILE A 160 -17.88 -15.83 -1.24
N SER A 161 -19.02 -15.33 -0.79
CA SER A 161 -19.16 -13.93 -0.38
C SER A 161 -19.03 -13.82 1.14
N ILE A 162 -18.06 -13.03 1.59
CA ILE A 162 -17.81 -12.68 2.98
C ILE A 162 -18.41 -11.27 3.20
N PRO A 163 -19.26 -11.08 4.22
CA PRO A 163 -19.94 -9.80 4.42
C PRO A 163 -18.96 -8.69 4.83
N GLY A 164 -19.38 -7.44 4.59
CA GLY A 164 -18.72 -6.27 5.16
C GLY A 164 -18.95 -6.15 6.68
N GLY A 165 -18.38 -5.10 7.27
CA GLY A 165 -18.42 -4.86 8.71
C GLY A 165 -17.36 -5.65 9.49
N LEU A 166 -16.30 -6.11 8.81
CA LEU A 166 -15.19 -6.81 9.43
C LEU A 166 -13.99 -5.88 9.62
N THR A 167 -13.34 -5.97 10.78
CA THR A 167 -12.00 -5.41 10.96
C THR A 167 -10.98 -6.24 10.18
N GLN A 168 -9.81 -5.68 9.90
CA GLN A 168 -8.70 -6.42 9.31
C GLN A 168 -8.35 -7.68 10.11
N THR A 169 -8.32 -7.59 11.45
CA THR A 169 -8.08 -8.75 12.31
C THR A 169 -9.14 -9.84 12.15
N GLN A 170 -10.42 -9.47 12.03
CA GLN A 170 -11.50 -10.45 11.85
C GLN A 170 -11.41 -11.14 10.49
N LEU A 171 -11.16 -10.39 9.42
CA LEU A 171 -10.98 -10.97 8.08
C LEU A 171 -9.74 -11.88 8.04
N ASN A 172 -8.61 -11.44 8.59
CA ASN A 172 -7.40 -12.25 8.69
C ASN A 172 -7.57 -13.50 9.56
N THR A 173 -8.38 -13.44 10.61
CA THR A 173 -8.71 -14.63 11.44
C THR A 173 -9.50 -15.65 10.62
N ALA A 174 -10.45 -15.20 9.80
CA ALA A 174 -11.21 -16.09 8.92
C ALA A 174 -10.31 -16.78 7.88
N LEU A 175 -9.45 -16.00 7.21
CA LEU A 175 -8.51 -16.50 6.20
C LEU A 175 -7.48 -17.47 6.80
N ALA A 176 -6.95 -17.15 7.99
CA ALA A 176 -6.01 -17.99 8.72
C ALA A 176 -6.63 -19.30 9.25
N GLY A 177 -7.96 -19.31 9.47
CA GLY A 177 -8.70 -20.53 9.81
C GLY A 177 -8.66 -21.58 8.70
N GLY A 178 -8.41 -21.16 7.46
CA GLY A 178 -8.08 -22.01 6.34
C GLY A 178 -9.06 -21.89 5.18
N ILE A 179 -8.50 -21.83 3.97
CA ILE A 179 -9.22 -21.88 2.70
C ILE A 179 -8.92 -23.23 2.07
N LYS A 180 -9.91 -24.11 2.07
CA LYS A 180 -9.82 -25.43 1.43
C LYS A 180 -10.31 -25.33 -0.01
N TYR A 181 -9.49 -25.80 -0.95
CA TYR A 181 -9.84 -25.96 -2.36
C TYR A 181 -10.05 -27.45 -2.69
N GLU A 182 -11.12 -27.74 -3.40
CA GLU A 182 -11.45 -29.05 -3.94
C GLU A 182 -11.72 -28.90 -5.45
N PRO A 183 -10.87 -29.44 -6.34
CA PRO A 183 -11.05 -29.32 -7.78
C PRO A 183 -12.34 -30.00 -8.23
N THR A 184 -12.85 -29.57 -9.38
CA THR A 184 -13.92 -30.29 -10.07
C THR A 184 -13.42 -31.69 -10.43
N GLN A 185 -14.29 -32.70 -10.31
CA GLN A 185 -13.94 -34.08 -10.66
C GLN A 185 -13.35 -34.14 -12.08
N ASP A 186 -12.26 -34.89 -12.22
CA ASP A 186 -11.50 -35.09 -13.47
C ASP A 186 -10.88 -33.82 -14.08
N TYR A 187 -10.92 -32.68 -13.38
CA TYR A 187 -10.23 -31.47 -13.83
C TYR A 187 -8.72 -31.62 -13.71
N ASN A 188 -8.03 -31.49 -14.84
CA ASN A 188 -6.58 -31.51 -14.92
C ASN A 188 -6.10 -30.16 -15.45
N GLY A 189 -5.51 -29.33 -14.59
CA GLY A 189 -5.00 -28.02 -14.99
C GLY A 189 -4.73 -27.08 -13.83
N PRO A 190 -4.13 -25.90 -14.10
CA PRO A 190 -3.94 -24.87 -13.10
C PRO A 190 -5.26 -24.13 -12.81
N ASP A 191 -5.56 -23.92 -11.54
CA ASP A 191 -6.63 -23.02 -11.08
C ASP A 191 -6.06 -21.96 -10.13
N SER A 192 -6.79 -20.87 -9.92
CA SER A 192 -6.37 -19.76 -9.07
C SER A 192 -7.47 -19.38 -8.09
N ILE A 193 -7.11 -19.35 -6.81
CA ILE A 193 -7.96 -18.74 -5.78
C ILE A 193 -7.78 -17.23 -5.89
N VAL A 194 -8.86 -16.53 -6.24
CA VAL A 194 -8.91 -15.07 -6.28
C VAL A 194 -9.60 -14.58 -5.02
N LEU A 195 -8.94 -13.72 -4.26
CA LEU A 195 -9.51 -13.02 -3.11
C LEU A 195 -9.64 -11.55 -3.48
N THR A 196 -10.82 -10.97 -3.33
CA THR A 196 -11.00 -9.52 -3.40
C THR A 196 -11.52 -9.00 -2.07
N ALA A 197 -11.13 -7.80 -1.68
CA ALA A 197 -11.71 -7.10 -0.54
C ALA A 197 -11.97 -5.64 -0.93
N THR A 198 -13.02 -5.05 -0.35
CA THR A 198 -13.35 -3.64 -0.52
C THR A 198 -13.16 -2.93 0.81
N ASP A 199 -12.35 -1.88 0.83
CA ASP A 199 -12.12 -1.07 2.03
C ASP A 199 -13.33 -0.20 2.41
N ASP A 200 -13.18 0.63 3.43
CA ASP A 200 -14.22 1.55 3.93
C ASP A 200 -14.44 2.78 3.03
N PHE A 201 -13.51 3.11 2.14
CA PHE A 201 -13.60 4.18 1.16
C PHE A 201 -14.10 3.71 -0.23
N GLY A 202 -14.28 2.40 -0.40
CA GLY A 202 -14.85 1.76 -1.59
C GLY A 202 -13.82 1.26 -2.62
N LEU A 203 -12.52 1.33 -2.35
CA LEU A 203 -11.51 0.79 -3.27
C LEU A 203 -11.40 -0.72 -3.11
N VAL A 204 -11.15 -1.41 -4.23
CA VAL A 204 -11.13 -2.87 -4.31
C VAL A 204 -9.72 -3.35 -4.59
N GLY A 205 -9.22 -4.23 -3.74
CA GLY A 205 -7.97 -4.97 -3.95
C GLY A 205 -8.22 -6.38 -4.46
N ASN A 206 -7.22 -6.98 -5.12
CA ASN A 206 -7.21 -8.40 -5.52
C ASN A 206 -5.85 -9.11 -5.40
#